data_AF-A0A1Z9VR09-F1
#
_entry.id   AF-A0A1Z9VR09-F1
#
_cell.length_a   1.000
_cell.length_b   1.000
_cell.length_c   1.000
_cell.angle_alpha   90.00
_cell.angle_beta   90.00
_cell.angle_gamma   90.00
#
_symmetry.space_group_name_H-M   'P 1'
#
loop_
_entity.id
_entity.type
_entity.pdbx_description
1 polymer ?
#
loop_
_entity_poly.entity_id
_entity_poly.type
_entity_poly.pdbx_seq_one_letter_code
_entity_poly.pdbx_strand_id
1 'polypeptide(L)'
;MKILSFFSLGIGGYAAMPLIQNACHFPAGLYDDIYFALNISPVDWENGAKCGHCFKVKDKQGVGIITNICPDCEKGQMSFADDRYSQIYEIPCPHLSQQKPKYRTQCSDEVLRVQFVDTPRPVTNIVLSENPDIEFRKTWDNFWMIRHSDIPSTESIWQFPVGITCVLASGEMRHANIELTTKYKELW
;
A
#
# COMPACT_ATOMS: atom_id res chain seq x y z
N MET A 1 58.45 29.08 5.15
CA MET A 1 57.29 28.77 6.02
C MET A 1 56.44 27.74 5.27
N LYS A 2 56.42 26.44 5.62
CA LYS A 2 55.55 25.81 6.66
C LYS A 2 54.08 26.21 6.42
N ILE A 3 53.09 25.36 6.08
CA ILE A 3 52.77 23.98 6.53
C ILE A 3 51.76 23.31 5.56
N LEU A 4 51.82 21.98 5.47
CA LEU A 4 50.86 21.02 4.88
C LEU A 4 49.42 21.18 5.42
N SER A 5 48.41 20.74 4.66
CA SER A 5 47.40 19.78 5.16
C SER A 5 46.55 19.20 4.03
N PHE A 6 46.54 17.87 3.99
CA PHE A 6 45.60 17.02 3.28
C PHE A 6 44.18 17.23 3.84
N PHE A 7 43.17 17.21 2.97
CA PHE A 7 41.89 16.60 3.33
C PHE A 7 41.41 15.72 2.17
N SER A 8 41.44 14.42 2.46
CA SER A 8 40.73 13.38 1.74
C SER A 8 39.26 13.74 1.61
N LEU A 9 38.73 13.74 0.39
CA LEU A 9 37.30 13.65 0.12
C LEU A 9 36.84 12.28 0.61
N GLY A 10 36.41 12.24 1.87
CA GLY A 10 35.72 11.11 2.47
C GLY A 10 34.42 10.86 1.72
N ILE A 11 34.32 9.64 1.18
CA ILE A 11 33.16 8.76 1.18
C ILE A 11 31.86 9.52 1.52
N GLY A 12 31.12 9.88 0.47
CA GLY A 12 29.76 10.38 0.61
C GLY A 12 28.94 9.38 1.39
N GLY A 13 28.61 9.74 2.63
CA GLY A 13 27.69 8.99 3.46
C GLY A 13 26.38 8.87 2.71
N TYR A 14 25.93 7.64 2.52
CA TYR A 14 24.53 7.36 2.29
C TYR A 14 23.79 8.00 3.47
N ALA A 15 23.12 9.13 3.22
CA ALA A 15 22.16 9.65 4.15
C ALA A 15 21.17 8.50 4.41
N ALA A 16 21.17 7.98 5.63
CA ALA A 16 20.17 7.03 6.07
C ALA A 16 18.82 7.67 5.78
N MET A 17 18.11 7.15 4.76
CA MET A 17 16.76 7.58 4.47
C MET A 17 15.97 7.41 5.77
N PRO A 18 15.15 8.39 6.18
CA PRO A 18 14.31 8.21 7.35
C PRO A 18 13.55 6.90 7.18
N LEU A 19 13.68 5.99 8.15
CA LEU A 19 12.93 4.74 8.20
C LEU A 19 11.47 5.10 7.91
N ILE A 20 11.00 4.74 6.72
CA ILE A 20 9.60 4.94 6.37
C ILE A 20 8.85 4.07 7.37
N GLN A 21 8.20 4.68 8.34
CA GLN A 21 7.36 3.95 9.28
C GLN A 21 6.01 3.79 8.61
N ASN A 22 5.59 2.53 8.41
CA ASN A 22 4.27 2.18 7.88
C ASN A 22 3.98 2.70 6.46
N ALA A 23 4.77 2.28 5.47
CA ALA A 23 4.58 2.62 4.05
C ALA A 23 3.19 2.23 3.50
N CYS A 24 2.54 1.19 4.03
CA CYS A 24 1.16 0.85 3.63
C CYS A 24 0.09 1.80 4.21
N HIS A 25 0.48 2.72 5.09
CA HIS A 25 -0.39 3.67 5.78
C HIS A 25 -1.52 3.00 6.58
N PHE A 26 -1.40 1.73 6.99
CA PHE A 26 -2.42 1.09 7.83
C PHE A 26 -2.53 1.79 9.19
N PRO A 27 -3.73 1.95 9.78
CA PRO A 27 -3.84 2.40 11.15
C PRO A 27 -3.10 1.44 12.07
N ALA A 28 -2.50 1.97 13.14
CA ALA A 28 -1.84 1.17 14.16
C ALA A 28 -2.82 0.12 14.73
N GLY A 29 -2.35 -1.11 14.94
CA GLY A 29 -3.18 -2.17 15.50
C GLY A 29 -4.14 -2.85 14.54
N LEU A 30 -4.20 -2.48 13.24
CA LEU A 30 -5.19 -3.05 12.32
C LEU A 30 -5.14 -4.60 12.26
N TYR A 31 -3.93 -5.16 12.41
CA TYR A 31 -3.67 -6.58 12.19
C TYR A 31 -2.93 -7.27 13.33
N ASP A 32 -2.60 -6.56 14.41
CA ASP A 32 -1.63 -7.01 15.43
C ASP A 32 -2.07 -8.30 16.16
N ASP A 33 -3.39 -8.53 16.27
CA ASP A 33 -3.95 -9.73 16.92
C ASP A 33 -3.98 -10.97 16.00
N ILE A 34 -3.67 -10.80 14.71
CA ILE A 34 -3.90 -11.82 13.67
C ILE A 34 -2.60 -12.15 12.94
N TYR A 35 -1.82 -11.13 12.62
CA TYR A 35 -0.63 -11.21 11.80
C TYR A 35 0.52 -10.47 12.45
N PHE A 36 1.74 -10.93 12.19
CA PHE A 36 2.92 -10.12 12.51
C PHE A 36 3.29 -9.21 11.33
N ALA A 37 3.76 -8.00 11.62
CA ALA A 37 4.03 -6.96 10.62
C ALA A 37 5.34 -7.21 9.85
N LEU A 38 5.25 -7.58 8.57
CA LEU A 38 6.40 -7.78 7.70
C LEU A 38 6.76 -6.51 6.93
N ASN A 39 8.07 -6.30 6.77
CA ASN A 39 8.64 -5.27 5.92
C ASN A 39 9.25 -5.95 4.68
N ILE A 40 8.91 -5.49 3.48
CA ILE A 40 9.38 -6.08 2.21
C ILE A 40 10.51 -5.26 1.59
N SER A 41 11.38 -5.88 0.79
CA SER A 41 12.41 -5.18 0.03
C SER A 41 11.81 -4.06 -0.84
N PRO A 42 12.55 -2.96 -1.12
CA PRO A 42 12.06 -1.89 -1.99
C PRO A 42 11.85 -2.37 -3.43
N VAL A 43 12.62 -3.37 -3.86
CA VAL A 43 12.55 -3.97 -5.20
C VAL A 43 11.25 -4.76 -5.39
N ASP A 44 10.81 -5.47 -4.35
CA ASP A 44 9.59 -6.28 -4.40
C ASP A 44 8.34 -5.51 -3.91
N TRP A 45 8.47 -4.24 -3.53
CA TRP A 45 7.36 -3.39 -3.04
C TRP A 45 6.25 -3.20 -4.07
N GLU A 46 6.61 -3.20 -5.36
CA GLU A 46 5.68 -3.03 -6.50
C GLU A 46 4.76 -1.80 -6.35
N ASN A 47 5.34 -0.65 -5.98
CA ASN A 47 4.61 0.61 -5.79
C ASN A 47 3.38 0.46 -4.85
N GLY A 48 3.54 -0.29 -3.77
CA GLY A 48 2.49 -0.51 -2.76
C GLY A 48 1.47 -1.57 -3.13
N ALA A 49 1.65 -2.28 -4.26
CA ALA A 49 0.79 -3.39 -4.64
C ALA A 49 0.90 -4.58 -3.67
N LYS A 50 2.05 -4.77 -3.02
CA LYS A 50 2.25 -5.84 -2.03
C LYS A 50 1.67 -5.55 -0.64
N CYS A 51 1.15 -4.35 -0.39
CA CYS A 51 0.53 -4.05 0.89
C CYS A 51 -0.66 -4.96 1.21
N GLY A 52 -0.67 -5.51 2.43
CA GLY A 52 -1.72 -6.43 2.85
C GLY A 52 -1.58 -7.86 2.32
N HIS A 53 -0.54 -8.17 1.53
CA HIS A 53 -0.24 -9.55 1.14
C HIS A 53 0.32 -10.33 2.32
N CYS A 54 -0.01 -11.62 2.38
CA CYS A 54 0.39 -12.50 3.49
C CYS A 54 1.47 -13.49 3.08
N PHE A 55 2.38 -13.76 4.01
CA PHE A 55 3.53 -14.62 3.79
C PHE A 55 3.73 -15.59 4.95
N LYS A 56 4.11 -16.81 4.61
CA LYS A 56 4.69 -17.77 5.56
C LYS A 56 6.20 -17.63 5.52
N VAL A 57 6.79 -17.40 6.68
CA VAL A 57 8.24 -17.34 6.87
C VAL A 57 8.69 -18.68 7.42
N LYS A 58 9.70 -19.31 6.80
CA LYS A 58 10.22 -20.59 7.28
C LYS A 58 10.75 -20.43 8.72
N ASP A 59 10.50 -21.45 9.53
CA ASP A 59 10.95 -21.52 10.94
C ASP A 59 10.35 -20.44 11.87
N LYS A 60 9.41 -19.64 11.38
CA LYS A 60 8.62 -18.69 12.18
C LYS A 60 7.17 -19.17 12.26
N GLN A 61 6.61 -19.17 13.47
CA GLN A 61 5.19 -19.47 13.66
C GLN A 61 4.33 -18.26 13.29
N GLY A 62 3.12 -18.53 12.80
CA GLY A 62 2.16 -17.52 12.39
C GLY A 62 2.27 -17.12 10.92
N VAL A 63 1.51 -16.10 10.56
CA VAL A 63 1.45 -15.52 9.21
C VAL A 63 1.85 -14.06 9.31
N GLY A 64 2.77 -13.63 8.43
CA GLY A 64 3.16 -12.23 8.35
C GLY A 64 2.34 -11.51 7.29
N ILE A 65 2.06 -10.23 7.51
CA ILE A 65 1.38 -9.36 6.54
C ILE A 65 2.27 -8.17 6.19
N ILE A 66 2.38 -7.82 4.91
CA ILE A 66 3.19 -6.68 4.49
C ILE A 66 2.54 -5.39 4.94
N THR A 67 3.24 -4.63 5.78
CA THR A 67 2.80 -3.30 6.27
C THR A 67 3.77 -2.18 5.93
N ASN A 68 5.01 -2.53 5.54
CA ASN A 68 6.06 -1.54 5.36
C ASN A 68 7.18 -1.98 4.41
N ILE A 69 8.13 -1.09 4.16
CA ILE A 69 9.36 -1.33 3.40
C ILE A 69 10.53 -1.58 4.35
N CYS A 70 11.36 -2.57 4.03
CA CYS A 70 12.68 -2.79 4.62
C CYS A 70 13.73 -2.15 3.69
N PRO A 71 14.22 -0.93 3.96
CA PRO A 71 15.05 -0.18 3.02
C PRO A 71 16.36 -0.90 2.66
N ASP A 72 16.90 -1.68 3.60
CA ASP A 72 18.19 -2.36 3.45
C ASP A 72 18.03 -3.86 3.10
N CYS A 73 16.82 -4.32 2.80
CA CYS A 73 16.57 -5.69 2.36
C CYS A 73 16.86 -5.84 0.87
N GLU A 74 17.55 -6.92 0.51
CA GLU A 74 17.75 -7.30 -0.89
C GLU A 74 16.47 -7.88 -1.50
N LYS A 75 16.46 -8.04 -2.83
CA LYS A 75 15.37 -8.72 -3.52
C LYS A 75 15.15 -10.13 -2.95
N GLY A 76 13.90 -10.46 -2.66
CA GLY A 76 13.49 -11.73 -2.03
C GLY A 76 13.72 -11.78 -0.52
N GLN A 77 14.20 -10.70 0.11
CA GLN A 77 14.30 -10.59 1.55
C GLN A 77 13.14 -9.79 2.14
N MET A 78 12.74 -10.17 3.34
CA MET A 78 11.81 -9.44 4.19
C MET A 78 12.38 -9.32 5.60
N SER A 79 11.88 -8.36 6.39
CA SER A 79 12.23 -8.24 7.80
C SER A 79 11.03 -8.18 8.74
N PHE A 80 11.25 -8.61 9.97
CA PHE A 80 10.33 -8.46 11.11
C PHE A 80 11.19 -8.29 12.37
N ALA A 81 10.92 -7.24 13.17
CA ALA A 81 11.65 -6.96 14.42
C ALA A 81 13.18 -7.05 14.23
N ASP A 82 13.69 -6.40 13.19
CA ASP A 82 15.11 -6.37 12.78
C ASP A 82 15.72 -7.67 12.24
N ASP A 83 15.06 -8.82 12.43
CA ASP A 83 15.45 -10.07 11.79
C ASP A 83 15.16 -10.05 10.29
N ARG A 84 16.04 -10.66 9.49
CA ARG A 84 15.88 -10.82 8.03
C ARG A 84 15.59 -12.25 7.65
N TYR A 85 14.73 -12.42 6.65
CA TYR A 85 14.26 -13.71 6.19
C TYR A 85 14.29 -13.77 4.66
N SER A 86 14.82 -14.87 4.11
CA SER A 86 14.87 -15.11 2.65
C SER A 86 14.09 -16.36 2.22
N GLN A 87 13.67 -17.20 3.16
CA GLN A 87 12.85 -18.39 2.89
C GLN A 87 11.38 -18.07 3.21
N ILE A 88 10.75 -17.37 2.27
CA ILE A 88 9.42 -16.79 2.39
C ILE A 88 8.52 -17.28 1.26
N TYR A 89 7.23 -17.48 1.56
CA TYR A 89 6.25 -17.99 0.61
C TYR A 89 4.97 -17.17 0.70
N GLU A 90 4.55 -16.57 -0.40
CA GLU A 90 3.27 -15.87 -0.47
C GLU A 90 2.13 -16.88 -0.31
N ILE A 91 1.17 -16.55 0.56
CA ILE A 91 -0.01 -17.37 0.82
C ILE A 91 -1.28 -16.51 0.79
N PRO A 92 -2.46 -17.09 0.53
CA PRO A 92 -3.72 -16.39 0.79
C PRO A 92 -3.81 -16.00 2.27
N CYS A 93 -4.25 -14.77 2.55
CA CYS A 93 -4.45 -14.30 3.92
C CYS A 93 -5.63 -15.04 4.59
N PRO A 94 -5.38 -15.92 5.59
CA PRO A 94 -6.40 -16.85 6.09
C PRO A 94 -7.63 -16.18 6.71
N HIS A 95 -7.48 -15.01 7.34
CA HIS A 95 -8.60 -14.31 7.98
C HIS A 95 -9.40 -13.42 7.02
N LEU A 96 -8.85 -13.09 5.85
CA LEU A 96 -9.54 -12.19 4.91
C LEU A 96 -10.71 -12.86 4.19
N SER A 97 -10.72 -14.19 4.06
CA SER A 97 -11.84 -14.90 3.43
C SER A 97 -13.17 -14.79 4.21
N GLN A 98 -13.12 -14.34 5.47
CA GLN A 98 -14.29 -14.20 6.34
C GLN A 98 -14.68 -12.75 6.63
N GLN A 99 -13.85 -11.79 6.20
CA GLN A 99 -14.11 -10.36 6.42
C GLN A 99 -14.68 -9.71 5.17
N LYS A 100 -15.53 -8.71 5.39
CA LYS A 100 -15.96 -7.83 4.32
C LYS A 100 -14.84 -6.85 3.98
N PRO A 101 -14.53 -6.64 2.70
CA PRO A 101 -13.59 -5.62 2.27
C PRO A 101 -13.97 -4.26 2.80
N LYS A 102 -12.97 -3.47 3.17
CA LYS A 102 -13.17 -2.14 3.73
C LYS A 102 -12.44 -1.10 2.92
N TYR A 103 -12.91 0.13 3.02
CA TYR A 103 -12.28 1.28 2.39
C TYR A 103 -12.21 2.47 3.33
N ARG A 104 -11.26 3.36 3.05
CA ARG A 104 -11.25 4.72 3.56
C ARG A 104 -10.79 5.67 2.46
N THR A 105 -11.14 6.93 2.59
CA THR A 105 -10.80 7.97 1.61
C THR A 105 -9.95 9.07 2.22
N GLN A 106 -9.17 9.72 1.36
CA GLN A 106 -8.54 11.01 1.62
C GLN A 106 -8.88 11.90 0.44
N CYS A 107 -9.47 13.06 0.70
CA CYS A 107 -9.92 13.96 -0.36
C CYS A 107 -9.43 15.37 -0.09
N SER A 108 -8.98 16.03 -1.15
CA SER A 108 -8.78 17.47 -1.23
C SER A 108 -9.54 18.01 -2.44
N ASP A 109 -9.44 19.32 -2.69
CA ASP A 109 -10.10 19.95 -3.83
C ASP A 109 -9.58 19.45 -5.20
N GLU A 110 -8.40 18.85 -5.22
CA GLU A 110 -7.72 18.43 -6.46
C GLU A 110 -7.64 16.92 -6.62
N VAL A 111 -7.77 16.15 -5.53
CA VAL A 111 -7.46 14.72 -5.52
C VAL A 111 -8.44 13.96 -4.65
N LEU A 112 -8.96 12.85 -5.18
CA LEU A 112 -9.57 11.80 -4.39
C LEU A 112 -8.62 10.61 -4.32
N ARG A 113 -8.37 10.14 -3.10
CA ARG A 113 -7.61 8.93 -2.81
C ARG A 113 -8.50 7.94 -2.08
N VAL A 114 -8.40 6.68 -2.44
CA VAL A 114 -9.10 5.58 -1.75
C VAL A 114 -8.10 4.48 -1.42
N GLN A 115 -8.18 3.94 -0.21
CA GLN A 115 -7.41 2.78 0.20
C GLN A 115 -8.38 1.65 0.51
N PHE A 116 -8.09 0.48 -0.03
CA PHE A 116 -8.82 -0.75 0.22
C PHE A 116 -8.00 -1.69 1.09
N VAL A 117 -8.69 -2.37 1.99
CA VAL A 117 -8.14 -3.44 2.82
C VAL A 117 -9.10 -4.61 2.85
N ASP A 118 -8.58 -5.75 3.28
CA ASP A 118 -9.34 -6.98 3.48
C ASP A 118 -10.05 -7.48 2.21
N THR A 119 -9.53 -7.13 1.03
CA THR A 119 -10.06 -7.59 -0.26
C THR A 119 -9.74 -9.07 -0.45
N PRO A 120 -10.68 -9.91 -0.95
CA PRO A 120 -10.46 -11.35 -1.10
C PRO A 120 -9.35 -11.69 -2.09
N ARG A 121 -9.07 -10.76 -3.01
CA ARG A 121 -7.97 -10.76 -3.97
C ARG A 121 -7.45 -9.33 -4.10
N PRO A 122 -6.19 -9.12 -4.53
CA PRO A 122 -5.68 -7.78 -4.79
C PRO A 122 -6.55 -7.02 -5.79
N VAL A 123 -6.81 -5.74 -5.54
CA VAL A 123 -7.40 -4.83 -6.52
C VAL A 123 -6.31 -4.47 -7.53
N THR A 124 -6.61 -4.60 -8.82
CA THR A 124 -5.65 -4.36 -9.93
C THR A 124 -6.03 -3.18 -10.80
N ASN A 125 -7.30 -2.77 -10.81
CA ASN A 125 -7.75 -1.54 -11.46
C ASN A 125 -8.98 -0.97 -10.75
N ILE A 126 -9.16 0.34 -10.83
CA ILE A 126 -10.39 1.03 -10.41
C ILE A 126 -10.72 2.10 -11.43
N VAL A 127 -11.99 2.13 -11.81
CA VAL A 127 -12.53 3.16 -12.69
C VAL A 127 -13.74 3.83 -12.05
N LEU A 128 -14.05 5.05 -12.47
CA LEU A 128 -15.32 5.67 -12.13
C LEU A 128 -16.45 4.91 -12.83
N SER A 129 -17.51 4.56 -12.10
CA SER A 129 -18.62 3.77 -12.68
C SER A 129 -19.38 4.54 -13.75
N GLU A 130 -19.51 5.86 -13.61
CA GLU A 130 -20.18 6.72 -14.58
C GLU A 130 -19.28 7.09 -15.77
N ASN A 131 -17.97 6.92 -15.62
CA ASN A 131 -17.01 7.23 -16.66
C ASN A 131 -15.83 6.23 -16.62
N PRO A 132 -16.03 5.03 -17.21
CA PRO A 132 -15.09 3.92 -17.07
C PRO A 132 -13.76 4.15 -17.80
N ASP A 133 -13.67 5.17 -18.65
CA ASP A 133 -12.42 5.58 -19.30
C ASP A 133 -11.47 6.33 -18.35
N ILE A 134 -11.96 6.71 -17.15
CA ILE A 134 -11.18 7.43 -16.15
C ILE A 134 -10.73 6.46 -15.05
N GLU A 135 -9.44 6.14 -15.08
CA GLU A 135 -8.80 5.19 -14.16
C GLU A 135 -8.15 5.88 -12.96
N PHE A 136 -8.21 5.22 -11.80
CA PHE A 136 -7.41 5.61 -10.65
C PHE A 136 -5.98 5.08 -10.81
N ARG A 137 -5.00 5.87 -10.41
CA ARG A 137 -3.58 5.50 -10.39
C ARG A 137 -3.21 4.93 -9.03
N LYS A 138 -2.58 3.76 -8.99
CA LYS A 138 -2.00 3.20 -7.77
C LYS A 138 -0.84 4.09 -7.28
N THR A 139 -0.87 4.46 -6.01
CA THR A 139 0.21 5.21 -5.36
C THR A 139 1.09 4.29 -4.52
N TRP A 140 2.32 4.74 -4.30
CA TRP A 140 3.36 3.98 -3.59
C TRP A 140 2.97 3.58 -2.17
N ASP A 141 2.07 4.32 -1.53
CA ASP A 141 1.64 4.18 -0.13
C ASP A 141 0.30 3.45 0.03
N ASN A 142 -0.02 2.56 -0.92
CA ASN A 142 -1.24 1.74 -0.91
C ASN A 142 -2.56 2.53 -0.97
N PHE A 143 -2.56 3.66 -1.67
CA PHE A 143 -3.79 4.30 -2.13
C PHE A 143 -3.96 4.12 -3.63
N TRP A 144 -5.18 4.38 -4.08
CA TRP A 144 -5.53 4.63 -5.47
C TRP A 144 -5.98 6.06 -5.56
N MET A 145 -5.47 6.81 -6.54
CA MET A 145 -5.74 8.24 -6.65
C MET A 145 -6.26 8.61 -8.03
N ILE A 146 -7.12 9.61 -8.07
CA ILE A 146 -7.58 10.26 -9.28
C ILE A 146 -7.47 11.76 -9.04
N ARG A 147 -7.01 12.51 -10.05
CA ARG A 147 -6.97 13.97 -9.98
C ARG A 147 -8.24 14.52 -10.62
N HIS A 148 -8.74 15.62 -10.08
CA HIS A 148 -9.87 16.33 -10.69
C HIS A 148 -9.56 16.72 -12.15
N SER A 149 -8.32 17.12 -12.45
CA SER A 149 -7.88 17.44 -13.81
C SER A 149 -7.97 16.26 -14.81
N ASP A 150 -8.07 15.02 -14.31
CA ASP A 150 -8.25 13.83 -15.16
C ASP A 150 -9.73 13.65 -15.56
N ILE A 151 -10.65 14.42 -14.99
CA ILE A 151 -12.09 14.36 -15.26
C ILE A 151 -12.47 15.40 -16.33
N PRO A 152 -13.05 14.99 -17.47
CA PRO A 152 -13.35 15.89 -18.59
C PRO A 152 -14.42 16.98 -18.36
N SER A 153 -14.98 17.14 -17.15
CA SER A 153 -16.04 18.12 -16.87
C SER A 153 -15.60 19.22 -15.91
N THR A 154 -16.18 20.42 -16.07
CA THR A 154 -15.86 21.63 -15.29
C THR A 154 -16.76 21.85 -14.07
N GLU A 155 -17.67 20.93 -13.75
CA GLU A 155 -18.58 21.05 -12.60
C GLU A 155 -18.25 20.04 -11.49
N SER A 156 -17.86 20.61 -10.33
CA SER A 156 -17.82 20.01 -8.99
C SER A 156 -16.71 19.01 -8.61
N ILE A 157 -16.19 19.29 -7.41
CA ILE A 157 -15.06 18.76 -6.65
C ILE A 157 -15.44 17.41 -5.99
N TRP A 158 -15.94 16.44 -6.77
CA TRP A 158 -16.56 15.18 -6.32
C TRP A 158 -17.99 15.33 -5.76
N GLN A 159 -18.96 14.66 -6.39
CA GLN A 159 -20.29 14.48 -5.81
C GLN A 159 -20.34 13.11 -5.12
N PHE A 160 -20.34 13.12 -3.79
CA PHE A 160 -20.42 11.90 -3.01
C PHE A 160 -21.88 11.44 -2.82
N PRO A 161 -22.15 10.12 -2.81
CA PRO A 161 -21.19 9.03 -2.96
C PRO A 161 -20.66 8.91 -4.40
N VAL A 162 -19.37 8.56 -4.54
CA VAL A 162 -18.75 8.31 -5.84
C VAL A 162 -18.89 6.83 -6.17
N GLY A 163 -19.53 6.54 -7.31
CA GLY A 163 -19.60 5.18 -7.84
C GLY A 163 -18.27 4.76 -8.44
N ILE A 164 -17.73 3.64 -7.98
CA ILE A 164 -16.49 3.05 -8.51
C ILE A 164 -16.71 1.59 -8.92
N THR A 165 -15.91 1.14 -9.86
CA THR A 165 -15.80 -0.27 -10.23
C THR A 165 -14.38 -0.75 -9.96
N CYS A 166 -14.24 -1.72 -9.07
CA CYS A 166 -12.96 -2.35 -8.73
C CYS A 166 -12.81 -3.65 -9.55
N VAL A 167 -11.65 -3.82 -10.19
CA VAL A 167 -11.24 -5.07 -10.83
C VAL A 167 -10.28 -5.79 -9.88
N LEU A 168 -10.61 -7.02 -9.51
CA LEU A 168 -9.75 -7.87 -8.70
C LEU A 168 -8.77 -8.65 -9.60
N ALA A 169 -7.67 -9.13 -9.03
CA ALA A 169 -6.69 -9.96 -9.74
C ALA A 169 -7.27 -11.26 -10.33
N SER A 170 -8.45 -11.69 -9.88
CA SER A 170 -9.22 -12.80 -10.48
C SER A 170 -9.92 -12.43 -11.79
N GLY A 171 -9.95 -11.14 -12.16
CA GLY A 171 -10.78 -10.59 -13.23
C GLY A 171 -12.20 -10.27 -12.80
N GLU A 172 -12.59 -10.56 -11.55
CA GLU A 172 -13.90 -10.22 -11.00
C GLU A 172 -14.05 -8.71 -10.88
N MET A 173 -15.17 -8.18 -11.37
CA MET A 173 -15.53 -6.77 -11.24
C MET A 173 -16.55 -6.60 -10.11
N ARG A 174 -16.35 -5.61 -9.25
CA ARG A 174 -17.28 -5.25 -8.17
C ARG A 174 -17.57 -3.76 -8.17
N HIS A 175 -18.84 -3.43 -8.07
CA HIS A 175 -19.29 -2.04 -7.97
C HIS A 175 -19.44 -1.65 -6.50
N ALA A 176 -19.02 -0.43 -6.17
CA ALA A 176 -19.18 0.13 -4.83
C ALA A 176 -19.46 1.63 -4.90
N ASN A 177 -20.13 2.14 -3.89
CA ASN A 177 -20.31 3.56 -3.66
C ASN A 177 -19.43 3.96 -2.49
N ILE A 178 -18.46 4.84 -2.74
CA ILE A 178 -17.54 5.31 -1.70
C ILE A 178 -17.94 6.72 -1.24
N GLU A 179 -17.85 6.94 0.06
CA GLU A 179 -18.10 8.22 0.72
C GLU A 179 -16.81 8.84 1.26
N LEU A 180 -16.88 10.11 1.67
CA LEU A 180 -15.81 10.72 2.46
C LEU A 180 -15.75 10.10 3.84
N THR A 181 -14.63 9.45 4.16
CA THR A 181 -14.42 8.84 5.45
C THR A 181 -12.94 8.63 5.75
N THR A 182 -12.51 9.07 6.93
CA THR A 182 -11.16 8.82 7.45
C THR A 182 -11.07 7.49 8.20
N LYS A 183 -12.22 6.85 8.49
CA LYS A 183 -12.34 5.54 9.14
C LYS A 183 -12.66 4.47 8.09
N TYR A 184 -12.32 3.22 8.38
CA TYR A 184 -12.69 2.13 7.50
C TYR A 184 -14.20 1.87 7.54
N LYS A 185 -14.84 1.86 6.37
CA LYS A 185 -16.23 1.42 6.14
C LYS A 185 -16.25 0.16 5.30
N GLU A 186 -17.28 -0.68 5.46
CA GLU A 186 -17.51 -1.82 4.57
C GLU A 186 -17.79 -1.32 3.15
N LEU A 187 -17.21 -2.00 2.15
CA LEU A 187 -17.30 -1.61 0.75
C LEU A 187 -18.49 -2.26 0.03
N TRP A 188 -18.82 -3.49 0.41
CA TRP A 188 -19.98 -4.29 -0.02
C TRP A 188 -20.30 -5.40 0.99
#